data_AF-A0A1B8TR22-F1
#
_entry.id   AF-A0A1B8TR22-F1
#
_cell.length_a   1.000
_cell.length_b   1.000
_cell.length_c   1.000
_cell.angle_alpha   90.00
_cell.angle_beta   90.00
_cell.angle_gamma   90.00
#
_symmetry.space_group_name_H-M   'P 1'
#
loop_
_entity.id
_entity.type
_entity.pdbx_description
1 polymer ?
#
loop_
_entity_poly.entity_id
_entity_poly.type
_entity_poly.pdbx_seq_one_letter_code
_entity_poly.pdbx_strand_id
1 'polypeptide(L)'
;MKKLFTLLILLVSLITSAQEEDTKVAYFKNEVSKITSLKMTSNSTQDLETINWKDIRSIFEYNNPEEKIELSFELDLKESKDKFKSAVTVGGHTEEIDSLITKSKKLIKMIIKLSKNYENK
;
A
#
# COMPACT_ATOMS: atom_id res chain seq x y z
N MET A 1 16.21 -66.40 0.51
CA MET A 1 14.95 -65.89 1.12
C MET A 1 15.16 -64.69 2.04
N LYS A 2 16.21 -64.63 2.88
CA LYS A 2 16.43 -63.47 3.79
C LYS A 2 16.67 -62.13 3.06
N LYS A 3 17.43 -62.12 1.96
CA LYS A 3 17.74 -60.90 1.18
C LYS A 3 16.55 -60.29 0.45
N LEU A 4 15.61 -61.12 -0.01
CA LEU A 4 14.35 -60.65 -0.61
C LEU A 4 13.44 -60.00 0.43
N PHE A 5 13.43 -60.55 1.65
CA PHE A 5 12.67 -59.99 2.76
C PHE A 5 13.24 -58.62 3.21
N THR A 6 14.57 -58.46 3.20
CA THR A 6 15.21 -57.17 3.52
C THR A 6 14.90 -56.10 2.46
N LEU A 7 14.84 -56.49 1.18
CA LEU A 7 14.52 -55.58 0.09
C LEU A 7 13.06 -55.11 0.15
N LEU A 8 12.14 -56.00 0.54
CA LEU A 8 10.73 -55.67 0.70
C LEU A 8 10.49 -54.64 1.82
N ILE A 9 11.21 -54.77 2.95
CA ILE A 9 11.12 -53.82 4.08
C ILE A 9 11.64 -52.44 3.69
N LEU A 10 12.69 -52.37 2.85
CA LEU A 10 13.25 -51.11 2.38
C LEU A 10 12.31 -50.36 1.41
N LEU A 11 11.48 -51.09 0.64
CA LEU A 11 10.52 -50.46 -0.27
C LEU A 11 9.32 -49.84 0.46
N VAL A 12 8.90 -50.42 1.59
CA VAL A 12 7.73 -49.93 2.35
C VAL A 12 8.03 -48.61 3.07
N SER A 13 9.28 -48.34 3.47
CA SER A 13 9.64 -47.07 4.14
C SER A 13 9.55 -45.86 3.21
N LEU A 14 9.74 -46.04 1.89
CA LEU A 14 9.69 -44.95 0.91
C LEU A 14 8.26 -44.43 0.64
N ILE A 15 7.23 -45.17 1.06
CA ILE A 15 5.81 -44.81 0.81
C ILE A 15 5.23 -43.94 1.95
N THR A 16 5.90 -43.90 3.11
CA THR A 16 5.41 -43.14 4.28
C THR A 16 5.56 -41.61 4.16
N SER A 17 6.38 -41.12 3.22
CA SER A 17 6.56 -39.67 2.97
C SER A 17 5.58 -39.10 1.94
N ALA A 18 4.62 -39.88 1.45
CA ALA A 18 3.59 -39.43 0.50
C ALA A 18 2.22 -39.15 1.16
N GLN A 19 2.12 -39.28 2.48
CA GLN A 19 0.98 -38.75 3.21
C GLN A 19 1.12 -37.24 3.26
N GLU A 20 0.53 -36.59 2.25
CA GLU A 20 0.11 -35.19 2.29
C GLU A 20 -0.54 -34.96 3.66
N GLU A 21 0.11 -34.17 4.52
CA GLU A 21 -0.56 -33.67 5.71
C GLU A 21 -1.87 -33.07 5.22
N ASP A 22 -2.99 -33.42 5.86
CA ASP A 22 -4.20 -32.62 5.81
C ASP A 22 -3.80 -31.23 6.29
N THR A 23 -3.24 -30.44 5.38
CA THR A 23 -3.39 -29.00 5.40
C THR A 23 -4.88 -28.87 5.27
N LYS A 24 -5.54 -28.84 6.42
CA LYS A 24 -6.58 -27.85 6.64
C LYS A 24 -5.92 -26.54 6.24
N VAL A 25 -5.96 -26.27 4.94
CA VAL A 25 -5.97 -24.94 4.40
C VAL A 25 -7.18 -24.39 5.15
N ALA A 26 -6.90 -23.79 6.30
CA ALA A 26 -7.68 -22.70 6.78
C ALA A 26 -7.63 -21.77 5.58
N TYR A 27 -8.63 -21.91 4.71
CA TYR A 27 -8.98 -20.89 3.76
C TYR A 27 -9.13 -19.69 4.68
N PHE A 28 -8.08 -18.86 4.75
CA PHE A 28 -8.13 -17.57 5.38
C PHE A 28 -9.25 -16.89 4.63
N LYS A 29 -10.43 -16.94 5.24
CA LYS A 29 -11.66 -16.43 4.70
C LYS A 29 -11.49 -14.93 4.79
N ASN A 30 -10.87 -14.36 3.76
CA ASN A 30 -10.60 -12.94 3.55
C ASN A 30 -9.49 -12.36 4.44
N GLU A 31 -8.21 -12.62 4.13
CA GLU A 31 -7.23 -11.54 4.34
C GLU A 31 -7.46 -10.51 3.24
N VAL A 32 -8.40 -9.60 3.48
CA VAL A 32 -8.53 -8.41 2.65
C VAL A 32 -7.18 -7.70 2.70
N SER A 33 -6.55 -7.53 1.53
CA SER A 33 -5.26 -6.86 1.43
C SER A 33 -5.38 -5.49 2.09
N LYS A 34 -4.57 -5.26 3.13
CA LYS A 34 -4.58 -4.02 3.89
C LYS A 34 -3.79 -2.97 3.14
N ILE A 35 -4.38 -1.81 2.91
CA ILE A 35 -3.69 -0.70 2.25
C ILE A 35 -3.20 0.26 3.32
N THR A 36 -1.90 0.28 3.59
CA THR A 36 -1.32 1.13 4.64
C THR A 36 -0.72 2.43 4.12
N SER A 37 -0.60 2.59 2.79
CA SER A 37 -0.06 3.81 2.22
C SER A 37 -0.61 4.09 0.83
N LEU A 38 -0.75 5.38 0.53
CA LEU A 38 -1.03 5.89 -0.79
C LEU A 38 -0.03 7.00 -1.11
N LYS A 39 0.71 6.86 -2.21
CA LYS A 39 1.60 7.89 -2.73
C LYS A 39 1.13 8.34 -4.10
N MET A 40 0.93 9.64 -4.26
CA MET A 40 0.66 10.29 -5.54
C MET A 40 1.78 11.27 -5.86
N THR A 41 2.34 11.15 -7.06
CA THR A 41 3.32 12.09 -7.59
C THR A 41 2.77 12.68 -8.88
N SER A 42 2.80 14.01 -9.01
CA SER A 42 2.38 14.72 -10.21
C SER A 42 3.40 15.77 -10.60
N ASN A 43 3.45 16.07 -11.90
CA ASN A 43 4.18 17.17 -12.50
C ASN A 43 3.28 18.37 -12.81
N SER A 44 2.06 18.40 -12.30
CA SER A 44 1.06 19.44 -12.56
C SER A 44 0.35 19.85 -11.27
N THR A 45 0.22 21.15 -11.06
CA THR A 45 -0.58 21.68 -9.93
C THR A 45 -2.06 21.33 -10.10
N GLN A 46 -2.56 21.25 -11.34
CA GLN A 46 -3.95 20.93 -11.64
C GLN A 46 -4.34 19.52 -11.18
N ASP A 47 -3.45 18.54 -11.33
CA ASP A 47 -3.72 17.16 -10.89
C ASP A 47 -3.93 17.13 -9.37
N LEU A 48 -3.12 17.87 -8.62
CA LEU A 48 -3.25 17.97 -7.16
C LEU A 48 -4.50 18.76 -6.73
N GLU A 49 -4.95 19.74 -7.53
CA GLU A 49 -6.20 20.49 -7.28
C GLU A 49 -7.45 19.65 -7.56
N THR A 50 -7.36 18.66 -8.45
CA THR A 50 -8.49 17.87 -8.97
C THR A 50 -8.60 16.46 -8.38
N ILE A 51 -7.81 16.16 -7.34
CA ILE A 51 -7.87 14.88 -6.61
C ILE A 51 -9.31 14.54 -6.20
N ASN A 52 -9.78 13.36 -6.60
CA ASN A 52 -11.05 12.82 -6.12
C ASN A 52 -10.89 12.21 -4.72
N TRP A 53 -11.18 13.01 -3.71
CA TRP A 53 -11.05 12.61 -2.30
C TRP A 53 -11.98 11.46 -1.88
N LYS A 54 -13.06 11.20 -2.62
CA LYS A 54 -13.93 10.04 -2.35
C LYS A 54 -13.21 8.74 -2.68
N ASP A 55 -12.48 8.71 -3.79
CA ASP A 55 -11.70 7.55 -4.22
C ASP A 55 -10.53 7.30 -3.24
N ILE A 56 -9.89 8.37 -2.76
CA ILE A 56 -8.87 8.27 -1.71
C ILE A 56 -9.45 7.61 -0.45
N ARG A 57 -10.67 7.99 -0.05
CA ARG A 57 -11.33 7.39 1.12
C ARG A 57 -11.67 5.92 0.91
N SER A 58 -12.20 5.55 -0.26
CA SER A 58 -12.63 4.17 -0.54
C SER A 58 -11.47 3.18 -0.57
N ILE A 59 -10.25 3.62 -0.90
CA ILE A 59 -9.04 2.78 -0.84
C ILE A 59 -8.84 2.16 0.55
N PHE A 60 -9.21 2.88 1.62
CA PHE A 60 -9.00 2.43 2.99
C PHE A 60 -10.28 1.87 3.65
N GLU A 61 -11.36 1.68 2.89
CA GLU A 61 -12.68 1.36 3.48
C GLU A 61 -12.76 -0.02 4.16
N TYR A 62 -11.90 -0.96 3.75
CA TYR A 62 -11.81 -2.31 4.33
C TYR A 62 -10.68 -2.46 5.35
N ASN A 63 -9.95 -1.38 5.67
CA ASN A 63 -8.93 -1.44 6.71
C ASN A 63 -9.57 -1.51 8.10
N ASN A 64 -8.84 -2.09 9.05
CA ASN A 64 -9.20 -1.98 10.45
C ASN A 64 -9.11 -0.51 10.90
N PRO A 65 -10.02 -0.02 11.78
CA PRO A 65 -9.99 1.37 12.26
C PRO A 65 -8.65 1.81 12.84
N GLU A 66 -7.99 0.92 13.60
CA GLU A 66 -6.69 1.11 14.25
C GLU A 66 -5.49 0.92 13.31
N GLU A 67 -5.73 0.55 12.04
CA GLU A 67 -4.64 0.36 11.08
C GLU A 67 -4.02 1.71 10.76
N LYS A 68 -2.69 1.79 10.86
CA LYS A 68 -1.94 3.00 10.53
C LYS A 68 -1.88 3.16 9.02
N ILE A 69 -2.24 4.35 8.54
CA ILE A 69 -2.25 4.70 7.13
C ILE A 69 -1.46 5.98 6.86
N GLU A 70 -0.90 6.10 5.67
CA GLU A 70 -0.17 7.27 5.22
C GLU A 70 -0.66 7.76 3.85
N LEU A 71 -0.87 9.07 3.73
CA LEU A 71 -1.17 9.75 2.47
C LEU A 71 0.00 10.67 2.10
N SER A 72 0.65 10.37 0.98
CA SER A 72 1.81 11.13 0.47
C SER A 72 1.50 11.77 -0.88
N PHE A 73 1.74 13.07 -0.98
CA PHE A 73 1.53 13.85 -2.20
C PHE A 73 2.79 14.60 -2.57
N GLU A 74 3.24 14.44 -3.81
CA GLU A 74 4.47 15.01 -4.35
C GLU A 74 4.16 15.82 -5.62
N LEU A 75 4.64 17.07 -5.66
CA LEU A 75 4.66 17.92 -6.84
C LEU A 75 6.10 18.02 -7.34
N ASP A 76 6.35 17.59 -8.59
CA ASP A 76 7.66 17.57 -9.22
C ASP A 76 7.60 18.27 -10.59
N LEU A 77 7.74 19.61 -10.59
CA LEU A 77 7.69 20.47 -11.77
C LEU A 77 9.06 20.51 -12.48
N LYS A 78 9.48 19.38 -13.04
CA LYS A 78 10.80 19.24 -13.71
C LYS A 78 11.00 20.19 -14.90
N GLU A 79 9.92 20.59 -15.55
CA GLU A 79 9.94 21.48 -16.71
C GLU A 79 9.86 22.97 -16.34
N SER A 80 9.65 23.30 -15.06
CA SER A 80 9.72 24.69 -14.59
C SER A 80 11.17 25.19 -14.62
N LYS A 81 11.35 26.48 -14.92
CA LYS A 81 12.66 27.16 -15.01
C LYS A 81 13.55 26.87 -13.79
N ASP A 82 12.94 26.79 -12.61
CA ASP A 82 13.63 26.63 -11.34
C ASP A 82 13.47 25.22 -10.72
N LYS A 83 12.88 24.26 -11.45
CA LYS A 83 12.73 22.84 -11.07
C LYS A 83 12.15 22.65 -9.66
N PHE A 84 10.96 23.21 -9.43
CA PHE A 84 10.29 23.09 -8.13
C PHE A 84 9.91 21.64 -7.83
N LYS A 85 10.35 21.13 -6.67
CA LYS A 85 9.96 19.83 -6.15
C LYS A 85 9.60 19.92 -4.67
N SER A 86 8.44 19.39 -4.29
CA SER A 86 7.98 19.37 -2.90
C SER A 86 7.09 18.16 -2.63
N ALA A 87 7.19 17.58 -1.44
CA ALA A 87 6.39 16.45 -1.00
C ALA A 87 5.87 16.68 0.42
N VAL A 88 4.66 16.18 0.68
CA VAL A 88 4.05 16.15 2.01
C VAL A 88 3.49 14.76 2.28
N THR A 89 3.65 14.32 3.51
CA THR A 89 3.07 13.07 4.01
C THR A 89 2.29 13.37 5.27
N VAL A 90 1.09 12.80 5.39
CA VAL A 90 0.31 12.78 6.62
C VAL A 90 0.00 11.34 6.98
N GLY A 91 0.17 11.01 8.25
CA GLY A 91 -0.12 9.67 8.78
C GLY A 91 -1.03 9.74 10.00
N GLY A 92 -1.75 8.65 10.24
CA GLY A 92 -2.69 8.48 11.35
C GLY A 92 -3.35 7.11 11.29
N HIS A 93 -4.41 6.93 12.07
CA HIS A 93 -5.21 5.69 12.01
C HIS A 93 -6.29 5.79 10.92
N THR A 94 -6.79 4.64 10.45
CA THR A 94 -7.82 4.57 9.40
C THR A 94 -9.09 5.31 9.79
N GLU A 95 -9.50 5.22 11.06
CA GLU A 95 -10.66 5.98 11.57
C GLU A 95 -10.51 7.51 11.44
N GLU A 96 -9.28 8.00 11.32
CA GLU A 96 -8.97 9.41 11.17
C GLU A 96 -8.94 9.88 9.70
N ILE A 97 -9.31 9.02 8.73
CA ILE A 97 -9.17 9.28 7.28
C ILE A 97 -9.71 10.64 6.85
N ASP A 98 -10.86 11.09 7.36
CA ASP A 98 -11.45 12.39 7.00
C ASP A 98 -10.61 13.57 7.52
N SER A 99 -10.01 13.42 8.71
CA SER A 99 -9.07 14.39 9.28
C SER A 99 -7.77 14.42 8.48
N LEU A 100 -7.23 13.24 8.11
CA LEU A 100 -6.06 13.13 7.26
C LEU A 100 -6.29 13.79 5.89
N ILE A 101 -7.41 13.50 5.22
CA ILE A 101 -7.83 14.15 3.98
C ILE A 101 -7.88 15.67 4.13
N THR A 102 -8.44 16.17 5.24
CA THR A 102 -8.52 17.61 5.51
C THR A 102 -7.15 18.24 5.68
N LYS A 103 -6.23 17.56 6.38
CA LYS A 103 -4.83 17.99 6.52
C LYS A 103 -4.10 17.99 5.17
N SER A 104 -4.24 16.91 4.39
CA SER A 104 -3.66 16.79 3.05
C SER A 104 -4.11 17.94 2.13
N LYS A 105 -5.41 18.25 2.08
CA LYS A 105 -5.95 19.37 1.29
C LYS A 105 -5.28 20.70 1.62
N LYS A 106 -5.03 20.97 2.91
CA LYS A 106 -4.37 22.21 3.36
C LYS A 106 -2.90 22.24 2.93
N LEU A 107 -2.18 21.14 3.13
CA LEU A 107 -0.76 21.03 2.77
C LEU A 107 -0.55 21.11 1.25
N ILE A 108 -1.40 20.45 0.46
CA ILE A 108 -1.37 20.53 -1.01
C ILE A 108 -1.57 21.96 -1.49
N LYS A 109 -2.56 22.69 -0.94
CA LYS A 109 -2.76 24.11 -1.25
C LYS A 109 -1.52 24.96 -0.94
N MET A 110 -0.82 24.64 0.16
CA MET A 110 0.43 25.31 0.51
C MET A 110 1.53 25.02 -0.50
N ILE A 111 1.72 23.76 -0.92
CA ILE A 111 2.69 23.39 -1.95
C ILE A 111 2.41 24.13 -3.26
N ILE A 112 1.15 24.14 -3.73
CA ILE A 112 0.75 24.84 -4.96
C ILE A 112 1.02 26.35 -4.86
N LYS A 113 0.77 26.95 -3.70
CA LYS A 113 1.07 28.37 -3.49
C LYS A 113 2.58 28.62 -3.54
N LEU A 114 3.39 27.75 -2.94
CA LEU A 114 4.85 27.84 -2.98
C LEU A 114 5.38 27.68 -4.39
N SER A 115 4.84 26.75 -5.19
CA SER A 115 5.28 26.54 -6.57
C SER A 115 5.03 27.78 -7.44
N LYS A 116 3.83 28.38 -7.33
CA LYS A 116 3.49 29.63 -8.05
C LYS A 116 4.38 30.80 -7.64
N ASN A 117 4.72 30.92 -6.36
CA ASN A 117 5.66 31.96 -5.90
C ASN A 117 7.09 31.74 -6.40
N TYR A 118 7.46 30.48 -6.62
CA TYR A 118 8.78 30.10 -7.11
C TYR A 118 8.94 30.40 -8.61
N GLU A 119 7.90 30.18 -9.42
CA GLU A 119 7.88 30.54 -10.85
C GLU A 119 7.92 32.05 -11.13
N ASN A 120 7.45 32.87 -10.18
CA ASN A 120 7.40 34.33 -10.31
C ASN A 120 8.68 35.04 -9.81
N LYS A 121 9.75 34.30 -9.51
CA LYS A 121 11.03 34.81 -9.02
C LYS A 121 12.09 34.85 -10.12
#